data_AF-A0A1T4SYB0-F1
#
_entry.id   AF-A0A1T4SYB0-F1
#
_cell.length_a   1.000
_cell.length_b   1.000
_cell.length_c   1.000
_cell.angle_alpha   90.00
_cell.angle_beta   90.00
_cell.angle_gamma   90.00
#
_symmetry.space_group_name_H-M   'P 1'
#
loop_
_entity.id
_entity.type
_entity.pdbx_description
1 polymer ?
#
loop_
_entity_poly.entity_id
_entity_poly.type
_entity_poly.pdbx_seq_one_letter_code
_entity_poly.pdbx_strand_id
1 'polypeptide(L)'
;MNNSENKRLYDSKEKQLKSLKRKGNIITFKNPIYPWGTSGESRNQIIVHSLQVFRDGAVRIIGNSYDTDWYADIDKLLDAIDWQWMEGAHQLVSS
;
A
#
# COMPACT_ATOMS: atom_id res chain seq x y z
N MET A 1 25.70 -0.64 23.80
CA MET A 1 24.28 -1.08 23.77
C MET A 1 23.74 -0.74 22.40
N ASN A 2 23.76 -1.69 21.46
CA ASN A 2 23.15 -1.49 20.14
C ASN A 2 21.66 -1.82 20.26
N ASN A 3 20.84 -0.82 20.59
CA ASN A 3 19.38 -0.91 20.45
C ASN A 3 19.02 -0.82 18.96
N SER A 4 19.37 -1.85 18.19
CA SER A 4 18.69 -2.12 16.93
C SER A 4 17.42 -2.89 17.26
N GLU A 5 16.47 -2.24 17.93
CA GLU A 5 15.08 -2.68 17.79
C GLU A 5 14.79 -2.62 16.29
N ASN A 6 14.52 -3.77 15.70
CA ASN A 6 14.12 -3.92 14.31
C ASN A 6 12.89 -3.02 14.10
N LYS A 7 13.12 -1.77 13.66
CA LYS A 7 12.10 -0.73 13.64
C LYS A 7 11.07 -1.08 12.59
N ARG A 8 10.00 -1.77 13.02
CA ARG A 8 8.94 -2.19 12.11
C ARG A 8 8.25 -0.98 11.51
N LEU A 9 8.19 -0.95 10.19
CA LEU A 9 7.64 0.17 9.41
C LEU A 9 6.12 0.09 9.27
N TYR A 10 5.51 -1.09 9.40
CA TYR A 10 4.09 -1.31 9.10
C TYR A 10 3.32 -2.07 10.19
N ASP A 11 3.83 -2.11 11.43
CA ASP A 11 3.26 -2.84 12.57
C ASP A 11 1.97 -2.24 13.19
N SER A 12 1.48 -1.13 12.66
CA SER A 12 0.33 -0.41 13.20
C SER A 12 -0.44 0.30 12.10
N LYS A 13 -1.76 0.43 12.29
CA LYS A 13 -2.66 1.12 11.36
C LYS A 13 -2.18 2.53 11.04
N GLU A 14 -1.70 3.27 12.04
CA GLU A 14 -1.16 4.63 11.83
C GLU A 14 0.02 4.65 10.85
N LYS A 15 1.00 3.74 11.02
CA LYS A 15 2.16 3.68 10.13
C LYS A 15 1.76 3.21 8.73
N GLN A 16 0.84 2.25 8.62
CA GLN A 16 0.30 1.81 7.33
C GLN A 16 -0.43 2.94 6.60
N LEU A 17 -1.24 3.73 7.29
CA LEU A 17 -1.90 4.91 6.72
C LEU A 17 -0.89 5.98 6.30
N LYS A 18 0.17 6.19 7.08
CA LYS A 18 1.26 7.09 6.72
C LYS A 18 1.96 6.64 5.44
N SER A 19 2.15 5.33 5.27
CA SER A 19 2.68 4.69 4.07
C SER A 19 1.81 4.97 2.84
N LEU A 20 0.49 4.84 2.97
CA LEU A 20 -0.49 5.10 1.90
C LEU A 20 -0.66 6.57 1.52
N LYS A 21 -0.34 7.50 2.42
CA LYS A 21 -0.38 8.95 2.14
C LYS A 21 0.91 9.48 1.53
N ARG A 22 1.98 8.68 1.54
CA ARG A 22 3.30 9.09 1.04
C ARG A 22 3.39 8.88 -0.47
N LYS A 23 3.43 9.98 -1.23
CA LYS A 23 3.70 9.95 -2.67
C LYS A 23 5.03 9.25 -2.98
N GLY A 24 5.04 8.44 -4.04
CA GLY A 24 6.20 7.68 -4.52
C GLY A 24 6.43 6.37 -3.78
N ASN A 25 5.64 6.06 -2.75
CA ASN A 25 5.79 4.81 -2.03
C ASN A 25 5.23 3.63 -2.84
N ILE A 26 5.88 2.48 -2.76
CA ILE A 26 5.45 1.26 -3.46
C ILE A 26 4.63 0.42 -2.50
N ILE A 27 3.40 0.09 -2.87
CA ILE A 27 2.48 -0.75 -2.10
C ILE A 27 2.34 -2.08 -2.83
N THR A 28 2.57 -3.18 -2.11
CA THR A 28 2.42 -4.55 -2.62
C THR A 28 1.12 -5.17 -2.10
N PHE A 29 0.34 -5.80 -2.95
CA PHE A 29 -0.92 -6.46 -2.59
C PHE A 29 -0.73 -7.97 -2.38
N LYS A 30 -1.54 -8.56 -1.48
CA LYS A 30 -1.54 -10.01 -1.20
C LYS A 30 -1.95 -10.83 -2.42
N ASN A 31 -2.87 -10.30 -3.21
CA ASN A 31 -3.37 -10.88 -4.45
C ASN A 31 -3.19 -9.89 -5.60
N PRO A 32 -3.12 -10.37 -6.86
CA PRO A 32 -3.12 -9.49 -8.01
C PRO A 32 -4.34 -8.58 -8.03
N ILE A 33 -4.10 -7.29 -8.27
CA ILE A 33 -5.12 -6.28 -8.53
C ILE A 33 -5.23 -6.05 -10.04
N TYR A 34 -6.38 -5.54 -10.48
CA TYR A 34 -6.65 -5.20 -11.88
C TYR A 34 -6.90 -3.69 -12.00
N PRO A 35 -5.84 -2.88 -11.92
CA PRO A 35 -6.01 -1.44 -11.77
C PRO A 35 -6.57 -0.78 -13.04
N TRP A 36 -7.37 0.26 -12.84
CA TRP A 36 -7.91 1.08 -13.91
C TRP A 36 -6.79 1.78 -14.67
N GLY A 37 -6.89 1.81 -15.99
CA GLY A 37 -5.84 2.36 -16.86
C GLY A 37 -4.84 1.31 -17.38
N THR A 38 -5.05 0.03 -17.07
CA THR A 38 -4.40 -1.08 -17.77
C THR A 38 -5.36 -1.72 -18.77
N SER A 39 -4.82 -2.39 -19.80
CA SER A 39 -5.59 -3.18 -20.76
C SER A 39 -6.03 -4.53 -20.16
N GLY A 40 -6.56 -4.53 -18.94
CA GLY A 40 -6.93 -5.74 -18.19
C GLY A 40 -5.75 -6.51 -17.59
N GLU A 41 -4.56 -5.89 -17.55
CA GLU A 41 -3.38 -6.52 -16.97
C GLU A 41 -3.40 -6.47 -15.45
N SER A 42 -3.13 -7.61 -14.82
CA SER A 42 -2.98 -7.67 -13.37
C SER A 42 -1.63 -7.10 -12.92
N ARG A 43 -1.61 -6.52 -11.72
CA ARG A 43 -0.41 -6.02 -11.04
C ARG A 43 -0.44 -6.46 -9.58
N ASN A 44 0.75 -6.64 -9.00
CA ASN A 44 0.86 -6.87 -7.55
C ASN A 44 1.34 -5.61 -6.81
N GLN A 45 1.76 -4.58 -7.53
CA GLN A 45 2.36 -3.38 -6.96
C GLN A 45 1.77 -2.12 -7.58
N ILE A 46 1.68 -1.07 -6.77
CA ILE A 46 1.30 0.27 -7.22
C ILE A 46 2.23 1.31 -6.58
N ILE A 47 2.63 2.31 -7.37
CA ILE A 47 3.35 3.48 -6.88
C ILE A 47 2.32 4.52 -6.50
N VAL A 48 2.24 4.88 -5.22
CA VAL A 48 1.26 5.82 -4.69
C VAL A 48 1.50 7.22 -5.26
N HIS A 49 0.46 7.81 -5.84
CA HIS A 49 0.39 9.25 -6.08
C HIS A 49 -0.36 9.94 -4.95
N SER A 50 -1.58 9.48 -4.64
CA SER A 50 -2.41 9.97 -3.54
C SER A 50 -3.46 8.93 -3.13
N LEU A 51 -4.16 9.17 -2.03
CA LEU A 51 -5.31 8.39 -1.60
C LEU A 51 -6.58 9.21 -1.89
N GLN A 52 -7.51 8.64 -2.65
CA GLN A 52 -8.82 9.25 -2.88
C GLN A 52 -9.83 8.64 -1.92
N VAL A 53 -10.65 9.50 -1.31
CA VAL A 53 -11.76 9.11 -0.42
C VAL A 53 -13.05 9.67 -0.99
N PHE A 54 -14.07 8.82 -1.08
CA PHE A 54 -15.41 9.18 -1.52
C PHE A 54 -16.32 9.47 -0.33
N ARG A 55 -17.48 10.09 -0.58
CA ARG A 55 -18.35 10.62 0.50
C ARG A 55 -18.91 9.54 1.43
N ASP A 56 -19.04 8.31 0.95
CA ASP A 56 -19.51 7.14 1.68
C ASP A 56 -18.39 6.42 2.47
N GLY A 57 -17.16 6.92 2.39
CA GLY A 57 -16.00 6.32 3.02
C GLY A 57 -15.23 5.34 2.13
N ALA A 58 -15.71 5.07 0.90
CA ALA A 58 -14.98 4.26 -0.05
C ALA A 58 -13.64 4.91 -0.41
N VAL A 59 -12.60 4.10 -0.57
CA VAL A 59 -11.25 4.59 -0.84
C VAL A 59 -10.60 3.88 -2.02
N ARG A 60 -9.70 4.56 -2.70
CA ARG A 60 -8.78 3.94 -3.67
C ARG A 60 -7.43 4.63 -3.66
N ILE A 61 -6.40 3.91 -4.06
CA ILE A 61 -5.08 4.49 -4.31
C ILE A 61 -5.08 5.03 -5.74
N ILE A 62 -4.79 6.32 -5.87
CA ILE A 62 -4.43 6.93 -7.14
C ILE A 62 -2.95 6.62 -7.35
N GLY A 63 -2.65 5.87 -8.41
CA GLY A 63 -1.28 5.48 -8.71
C GLY A 63 -0.59 6.47 -9.63
N ASN A 64 0.73 6.31 -9.79
CA ASN A 64 1.51 7.13 -10.72
C ASN A 64 1.17 6.88 -12.21
N SER A 65 0.44 5.80 -12.53
CA SER A 65 0.11 5.42 -13.92
C SER A 65 -1.26 4.75 -14.06
N TYR A 66 -1.74 4.09 -13.02
CA TYR A 66 -3.01 3.36 -12.98
C TYR A 66 -3.55 3.38 -11.55
N ASP A 67 -4.86 3.38 -11.39
CA ASP A 67 -5.54 3.49 -10.09
C ASP A 67 -5.99 2.11 -9.62
N THR A 68 -6.07 1.88 -8.30
CA THR A 68 -6.72 0.66 -7.82
C THR A 68 -8.23 0.73 -8.05
N ASP A 69 -8.88 -0.43 -7.93
CA ASP A 69 -10.32 -0.46 -7.67
C ASP A 69 -10.67 0.27 -6.38
N TRP A 70 -11.97 0.57 -6.25
CA TRP A 70 -12.54 1.10 -5.01
C TRP A 70 -12.66 -0.02 -3.98
N TYR A 71 -12.17 0.28 -2.78
CA TYR A 71 -12.39 -0.50 -1.58
C TYR A 71 -13.52 0.14 -0.77
N ALA A 72 -14.32 -0.68 -0.09
CA ALA A 72 -15.48 -0.21 0.67
C ALA A 72 -15.11 0.82 1.75
N ASP A 73 -13.92 0.67 2.35
CA ASP A 73 -13.37 1.57 3.35
C ASP A 73 -11.84 1.40 3.44
N ILE A 74 -11.22 2.21 4.31
CA ILE A 74 -9.78 2.16 4.52
C ILE A 74 -9.29 0.83 5.10
N ASP A 75 -10.09 0.16 5.93
CA ASP A 75 -9.70 -1.11 6.55
C ASP A 75 -9.66 -2.23 5.50
N LYS A 76 -10.59 -2.24 4.55
CA LYS A 76 -10.55 -3.15 3.39
C LYS A 76 -9.35 -2.91 2.49
N LEU A 77 -8.95 -1.65 2.28
CA LEU A 77 -7.71 -1.36 1.56
C LEU A 77 -6.48 -1.87 2.33
N LEU A 78 -6.41 -1.61 3.64
CA LEU A 78 -5.30 -2.09 4.48
C LEU A 78 -5.22 -3.62 4.50
N ASP A 79 -6.36 -4.32 4.54
CA ASP A 79 -6.42 -5.79 4.52
C ASP A 79 -5.93 -6.40 3.20
N ALA A 80 -6.06 -5.69 2.07
CA ALA A 80 -5.61 -6.17 0.76
C ALA A 80 -4.09 -6.09 0.57
N ILE A 81 -3.40 -5.27 1.37
CA ILE A 81 -1.98 -4.98 1.24
C ILE A 81 -1.14 -6.01 2.00
N ASP A 82 -0.05 -6.46 1.38
CA ASP A 82 0.90 -7.41 1.97
C ASP A 82 1.96 -6.68 2.80
N TRP A 83 1.56 -6.24 3.99
CA TRP A 83 2.45 -5.55 4.93
C TRP A 83 3.62 -6.41 5.37
N GLN A 84 3.43 -7.73 5.48
CA GLN A 84 4.48 -8.64 5.91
C GLN A 84 5.58 -8.72 4.84
N TRP A 85 5.19 -8.84 3.57
CA TRP A 85 6.13 -8.79 2.45
C TRP A 85 6.87 -7.45 2.42
N MET A 86 6.12 -6.34 2.55
CA MET A 86 6.72 -5.00 2.54
C MET A 86 7.74 -4.82 3.67
N GLU A 87 7.41 -5.28 4.88
CA GLU A 87 8.31 -5.26 6.03
C GLU A 87 9.60 -6.06 5.75
N GLY A 88 9.46 -7.27 5.20
CA GLY A 88 10.60 -8.11 4.81
C GLY A 88 11.48 -7.47 3.73
N ALA A 89 10.88 -6.87 2.71
CA ALA A 89 11.61 -6.20 1.63
C ALA A 89 12.45 -5.02 2.15
N HIS A 90 11.94 -4.24 3.11
CA HIS A 90 12.69 -3.15 3.72
C HIS A 90 13.86 -3.64 4.59
N GLN A 91 13.70 -4.76 5.28
CA GLN A 91 14.76 -5.34 6.10
C GLN A 91 15.92 -5.84 5.23
N LEU A 92 15.63 -6.42 4.06
CA LEU A 92 16.66 -6.88 3.11
C LEU A 92 17.45 -5.76 2.44
N VAL A 93 16.84 -4.58 2.24
CA VAL A 93 17.51 -3.41 1.64
C VAL A 93 18.31 -2.62 2.68
N SER A 94 17.99 -2.78 3.97
CA SER A 94 18.65 -2.05 5.07
C SER A 94 19.79 -2.84 5.72
N SER A 95 20.03 -4.09 5.31
CA SER A 95 21.13 -4.96 5.73
C SER A 95 22.33 -4.83 4.80
#